data_AF-A0A2D6BJI5-F1
#
_entry.id   AF-A0A2D6BJI5-F1
#
_cell.length_a   1.000
_cell.length_b   1.000
_cell.length_c   1.000
_cell.angle_alpha   90.00
_cell.angle_beta   90.00
_cell.angle_gamma   90.00
#
_symmetry.space_group_name_H-M   'P 1'
#
loop_
_entity.id
_entity.type
_entity.pdbx_description
1 polymer ?
#
loop_
_entity_poly.entity_id
_entity_poly.type
_entity_poly.pdbx_seq_one_letter_code
_entity_poly.pdbx_strand_id
1 'polypeptide(L)'
;MDRLPFVSEAVGAAVQEELKTSEGNDYVIKILERLQDENPCLANFITHYALHYDDPAAVTTGALLTYRLLESQLEADTMRRDFPLEEDA
;
A
#
# COMPACT_ATOMS: atom_id res chain seq x y z
N MET A 1 2.45 -20.18 -8.90
CA MET A 1 2.20 -19.33 -7.71
C MET A 1 2.78 -17.99 -8.06
N ASP A 2 1.93 -17.01 -8.33
CA ASP A 2 2.40 -15.63 -8.41
C ASP A 2 2.92 -15.27 -7.03
N ARG A 3 4.22 -14.99 -6.96
CA ARG A 3 4.87 -14.58 -5.73
C ARG A 3 4.43 -13.15 -5.41
N LEU A 4 4.45 -12.78 -4.13
CA LEU A 4 4.31 -11.37 -3.75
C LEU A 4 5.34 -10.53 -4.54
N PRO A 5 4.94 -9.35 -5.03
CA PRO A 5 5.83 -8.51 -5.83
C PRO A 5 7.03 -8.08 -5.01
N PHE A 6 8.19 -7.97 -5.66
CA PHE A 6 9.36 -7.36 -5.05
C PHE A 6 9.23 -5.84 -5.14
N VAL A 7 9.05 -5.18 -4.00
CA VAL A 7 8.92 -3.71 -3.96
C VAL A 7 10.27 -3.07 -4.26
N SER A 8 10.33 -2.32 -5.36
CA SER A 8 11.52 -1.57 -5.78
C SER A 8 11.73 -0.31 -4.94
N GLU A 9 12.98 0.15 -4.88
CA GLU A 9 13.32 1.41 -4.19
C GLU A 9 12.55 2.61 -4.76
N ALA A 10 12.31 2.62 -6.08
CA ALA A 10 11.55 3.68 -6.75
C ALA A 10 10.10 3.76 -6.24
N VAL A 11 9.43 2.61 -6.09
CA VAL A 11 8.08 2.54 -5.51
C VAL A 11 8.10 2.95 -4.04
N GLY A 12 9.10 2.49 -3.29
CA GLY A 12 9.29 2.89 -1.89
C GLY A 12 9.41 4.41 -1.73
N ALA A 13 10.22 5.06 -2.57
CA ALA A 13 10.39 6.50 -2.57
C ALA A 13 9.10 7.24 -2.97
N ALA A 14 8.35 6.73 -3.94
CA ALA A 14 7.08 7.33 -4.36
C ALA A 14 6.03 7.32 -3.23
N VAL A 15 5.83 6.18 -2.56
CA VAL A 15 4.88 6.07 -1.44
C VAL A 15 5.32 6.93 -0.25
N GLN A 16 6.62 7.06 0.01
CA GLN A 16 7.12 8.01 1.02
C GLN A 16 6.77 9.46 0.70
N GLU A 17 6.80 9.84 -0.58
CA GLU A 17 6.46 11.20 -1.00
C GLU A 17 4.94 11.46 -0.90
N GLU A 18 4.11 10.47 -1.26
CA GLU A 18 2.65 10.52 -1.04
C GLU A 18 2.31 10.74 0.45
N LEU A 19 3.03 10.05 1.35
CA LEU A 19 2.85 10.19 2.79
C LEU A 19 3.23 11.60 3.28
N LYS A 20 4.35 12.16 2.80
CA LYS A 20 4.82 13.50 3.21
C LYS A 20 3.90 14.63 2.74
N THR A 21 3.29 14.45 1.57
CA THR A 21 2.42 15.47 0.95
C THR A 21 1.00 15.47 1.52
N SER A 22 0.67 14.47 2.33
CA SER A 22 -0.64 14.35 2.97
C SER A 22 -0.63 14.98 4.36
N GLU A 23 -1.71 15.68 4.72
CA GLU A 23 -1.84 16.30 6.04
C GLU A 23 -2.19 15.25 7.12
N GLY A 24 -1.32 15.11 8.12
CA GLY A 24 -1.57 14.25 9.27
C GLY A 24 -1.83 12.78 8.90
N ASN A 25 -2.94 12.23 9.39
CA ASN A 25 -3.31 10.82 9.18
C ASN A 25 -4.24 10.62 7.97
N ASP A 26 -4.56 11.67 7.22
CA ASP A 26 -5.57 11.63 6.15
C ASP A 26 -5.22 10.62 5.04
N TYR A 27 -3.94 10.45 4.75
CA TYR A 27 -3.47 9.46 3.77
C TYR A 27 -3.87 8.04 4.16
N VAL A 28 -3.57 7.67 5.40
CA VAL A 28 -3.79 6.32 5.94
C VAL A 28 -5.29 6.04 6.08
N ILE A 29 -6.06 7.05 6.50
CA ILE A 29 -7.53 6.95 6.57
C ILE A 29 -8.12 6.65 5.19
N LYS A 30 -7.71 7.39 4.15
CA LYS A 30 -8.19 7.15 2.78
C LYS A 30 -7.84 5.76 2.26
N ILE A 31 -6.64 5.24 2.59
CA ILE A 31 -6.26 3.86 2.24
C ILE A 31 -7.18 2.87 2.96
N LEU A 32 -7.46 3.08 4.25
CA LEU A 32 -8.35 2.19 5.00
C LEU A 32 -9.78 2.21 4.46
N GLU A 33 -10.33 3.39 4.15
CA GLU A 33 -11.67 3.56 3.57
C GLU A 33 -11.78 2.82 2.24
N ARG A 34 -10.82 3.03 1.32
CA ARG A 34 -10.79 2.29 0.05
C ARG A 34 -10.65 0.79 0.27
N LEU A 35 -9.78 0.38 1.19
CA LEU A 35 -9.57 -1.04 1.49
C LEU A 35 -10.82 -1.70 2.08
N GLN A 36 -11.63 -0.97 2.85
CA GLN A 36 -12.90 -1.44 3.39
C GLN A 36 -13.89 -1.76 2.26
N ASP A 37 -13.89 -0.96 1.19
CA ASP A 37 -14.76 -1.16 0.02
C ASP A 37 -14.25 -2.27 -0.93
N GLU A 38 -12.94 -2.31 -1.19
CA GLU A 38 -12.33 -3.24 -2.15
C GLU A 38 -12.01 -4.62 -1.57
N ASN A 39 -11.58 -4.67 -0.30
CA ASN A 39 -11.21 -5.91 0.39
C ASN A 39 -11.56 -5.83 1.89
N PRO A 40 -12.86 -5.90 2.23
CA PRO A 40 -13.33 -5.77 3.62
C PRO A 40 -12.72 -6.81 4.56
N CYS A 41 -12.33 -7.99 4.06
CA CYS A 41 -11.68 -9.02 4.86
C CYS A 41 -10.32 -8.54 5.39
N LEU A 42 -9.49 -7.95 4.51
CA LEU A 42 -8.18 -7.44 4.90
C LEU A 42 -8.30 -6.21 5.82
N ALA A 43 -9.21 -5.29 5.52
CA ALA A 43 -9.48 -4.12 6.36
C ALA A 43 -9.91 -4.54 7.79
N ASN A 44 -10.84 -5.49 7.90
CA ASN A 44 -11.29 -6.03 9.18
C ASN A 44 -10.16 -6.75 9.91
N PHE A 45 -9.35 -7.55 9.21
CA PHE A 45 -8.21 -8.24 9.80
C PHE A 45 -7.22 -7.25 10.43
N ILE A 46 -6.81 -6.21 9.69
CA ILE A 46 -5.88 -5.18 10.18
C ILE A 46 -6.46 -4.48 11.41
N THR A 47 -7.74 -4.08 11.32
CA THR A 47 -8.42 -3.35 12.41
C THR A 47 -8.53 -4.21 13.67
N HIS A 48 -8.98 -5.46 13.55
CA HIS A 48 -9.09 -6.37 14.69
C HIS A 48 -7.72 -6.71 15.30
N TYR A 49 -6.71 -6.91 14.46
CA TYR A 49 -5.35 -7.18 14.93
C TYR A 49 -4.76 -6.00 15.71
N ALA A 50 -4.94 -4.78 15.21
CA ALA A 50 -4.43 -3.57 15.83
C ALA A 50 -5.00 -3.32 17.24
N LEU A 51 -6.22 -3.75 17.53
CA LEU A 51 -6.86 -3.61 18.85
C LEU A 51 -6.14 -4.36 19.98
N HIS A 52 -5.21 -5.26 19.66
CA HIS A 52 -4.43 -6.02 20.65
C HIS A 52 -3.15 -5.31 21.12
N TYR A 53 -2.88 -4.09 20.64
CA TYR A 53 -1.65 -3.36 20.91
C TYR A 53 -1.92 -2.01 21.57
N ASP A 54 -0.92 -1.50 22.29
CA ASP A 54 -1.02 -0.23 23.02
C ASP A 54 -1.22 1.00 22.11
N ASP A 55 -0.71 0.92 20.88
CA ASP A 55 -0.92 1.93 19.83
C ASP A 55 -1.54 1.30 18.57
N PRO A 56 -2.87 1.12 18.54
CA PRO A 56 -3.57 0.57 17.38
C PRO A 56 -3.40 1.42 16.11
N ALA A 57 -3.23 2.74 16.26
CA ALA A 57 -3.08 3.64 15.13
C ALA A 57 -1.73 3.43 14.42
N ALA A 58 -0.64 3.28 15.17
CA ALA A 58 0.67 2.96 14.61
C ALA A 58 0.68 1.59 13.92
N VAL A 59 0.07 0.56 14.53
CA VAL A 59 -0.02 -0.78 13.93
C VAL A 59 -0.82 -0.76 12.63
N THR A 60 -1.98 -0.10 12.64
CA THR A 60 -2.83 0.07 11.45
C THR A 60 -2.08 0.83 10.35
N THR A 61 -1.38 1.91 10.70
CA THR A 61 -0.57 2.69 9.77
C THR A 61 0.50 1.84 9.10
N GLY A 62 1.29 1.09 9.87
CA GLY A 62 2.31 0.20 9.32
C GLY A 62 1.75 -0.85 8.36
N ALA A 63 0.62 -1.45 8.71
CA ALA A 63 -0.05 -2.44 7.87
C ALA A 63 -0.56 -1.83 6.55
N LEU A 64 -1.22 -0.68 6.61
CA LEU A 64 -1.77 0.00 5.44
C LEU A 64 -0.68 0.55 4.51
N LEU A 65 0.42 1.08 5.06
CA LEU A 65 1.57 1.49 4.26
C LEU A 65 2.24 0.30 3.57
N THR A 66 2.34 -0.84 4.25
CA THR A 66 2.86 -2.08 3.65
C THR A 66 1.95 -2.56 2.52
N TYR A 67 0.63 -2.53 2.73
CA TYR A 67 -0.35 -2.83 1.69
C TYR A 67 -0.18 -1.90 0.48
N ARG A 68 -0.09 -0.58 0.71
CA ARG A 68 0.07 0.41 -0.36
C ARG A 68 1.37 0.21 -1.15
N LEU A 69 2.48 -0.15 -0.51
CA LEU A 69 3.74 -0.47 -1.20
C LEU A 69 3.57 -1.65 -2.19
N LEU A 70 2.90 -2.70 -1.76
CA LEU A 70 2.65 -3.88 -2.61
C LEU A 70 1.71 -3.54 -3.76
N GLU A 71 0.65 -2.79 -3.47
CA GLU A 71 -0.32 -2.32 -4.45
C GLU A 71 0.34 -1.41 -5.50
N SER A 72 1.10 -0.40 -5.09
CA SER A 72 1.86 0.47 -6.00
C SER A 72 2.87 -0.30 -6.85
N GLN A 73 3.49 -1.36 -6.31
CA GLN A 73 4.38 -2.20 -7.11
C GLN A 73 3.60 -3.00 -8.16
N LEU A 74 2.43 -3.55 -7.82
CA LEU A 74 1.57 -4.24 -8.79
C LEU A 74 1.06 -3.28 -9.89
N GLU A 75 0.73 -2.04 -9.54
CA GLU A 75 0.38 -0.98 -10.49
C GLU A 75 1.54 -0.72 -11.46
N ALA A 76 2.76 -0.53 -10.93
CA ALA A 76 3.95 -0.29 -11.74
C ALA A 76 4.31 -1.48 -12.66
N ASP A 77 4.23 -2.71 -12.15
CA ASP A 77 4.48 -3.92 -12.92
C ASP A 77 3.44 -4.11 -14.04
N THR A 78 2.17 -3.79 -13.75
CA THR A 78 1.08 -3.79 -14.74
C THR A 78 1.32 -2.76 -15.83
N MET A 79 1.69 -1.54 -15.47
CA MET A 79 2.01 -0.48 -16.44
C MET A 79 3.17 -0.87 -17.36
N ARG A 80 4.26 -1.44 -16.82
CA ARG A 80 5.40 -1.90 -17.63
C ARG A 80 5.02 -3.01 -18.60
N ARG A 81 4.17 -3.94 -18.16
CA ARG A 81 3.70 -5.03 -19.01
C ARG A 81 2.83 -4.51 -20.16
N ASP A 82 1.93 -3.58 -19.85
CA ASP A 82 0.94 -3.09 -20.81
C ASP A 82 1.53 -2.02 -21.76
N PHE A 83 2.60 -1.33 -21.34
CA PHE A 83 3.34 -0.31 -22.10
C PHE A 83 4.86 -0.50 -21.96
N PRO A 84 5.46 -1.51 -22.62
CA PRO A 84 6.91 -1.70 -22.60
C PRO A 84 7.61 -0.51 -23.27
N LEU A 85 8.66 0.02 -22.64
CA LEU A 85 9.46 1.08 -23.22
C LEU A 85 10.35 0.50 -24.33
N GLU A 86 10.61 1.29 -25.38
CA GLU A 86 11.39 0.86 -26.56
C GLU A 86 12.83 0.43 -26.23
N GLU A 87 13.31 0.67 -25.01
CA GLU A 87 14.64 0.24 -24.52
C GLU A 87 14.69 -1.23 -24.08
N ASP A 88 13.55 -1.92 -24.00
CA ASP A 88 13.44 -3.34 -23.60
C ASP A 88 13.29 -4.32 -24.80
N ALA A 89 13.46 -3.84 -26.05
CA ALA A 89 13.38 -4.63 -27.30
C ALA A 89 14.76 -4.84 -27.95
#